data_AF-A0A959KUR7-F1
#
_entry.id   AF-A0A959KUR7-F1
#
_cell.length_a   1.000
_cell.length_b   1.000
_cell.length_c   1.000
_cell.angle_alpha   90.00
_cell.angle_beta   90.00
_cell.angle_gamma   90.00
#
_symmetry.space_group_name_H-M   'P 1'
#
loop_
_entity.id
_entity.type
_entity.pdbx_description
1 polymer ?
#
loop_
_entity_poly.entity_id
_entity_poly.type
_entity_poly.pdbx_seq_one_letter_code
_entity_poly.pdbx_strand_id
1 'polypeptide(L)'
;MSPFKVIAFDADDTLWVNEPIFTETQEKFKAIVGPYLHPDGKDLEDILYQTELRNLRLFGYGIKGFTLSMIETGIEISRGKMTATE
;
A
#
# COMPACT_ATOMS: atom_id res chain seq x y z
N MET A 1 -8.12 2.99 -44.17
CA MET A 1 -7.81 3.46 -42.81
C MET A 1 -6.43 4.10 -42.82
N SER A 2 -6.28 5.30 -42.25
CA SER A 2 -4.95 5.87 -42.04
C SER A 2 -4.26 5.13 -40.88
N PRO A 3 -3.00 4.67 -40.99
CA PRO A 3 -2.36 3.93 -39.93
C PRO A 3 -2.07 4.85 -38.73
N PHE A 4 -2.42 4.38 -37.52
CA PHE A 4 -2.02 5.02 -36.28
C PHE A 4 -0.50 5.12 -36.21
N LYS A 5 0.03 6.30 -35.84
CA LYS A 5 1.47 6.56 -35.76
C LYS A 5 2.09 6.11 -34.45
N VAL A 6 1.29 6.05 -33.39
CA VAL A 6 1.69 5.66 -32.04
C VAL A 6 0.57 4.85 -31.43
N ILE A 7 0.93 3.78 -30.72
CA ILE A 7 0.04 3.03 -29.84
C ILE A 7 0.76 2.99 -28.49
N ALA A 8 0.11 3.50 -27.44
CA ALA A 8 0.63 3.45 -26.08
C ALA A 8 0.01 2.26 -25.35
N PHE A 9 0.84 1.57 -24.59
CA PHE A 9 0.42 0.51 -23.68
C PHE A 9 0.79 0.95 -22.28
N ASP A 10 -0.16 0.81 -21.36
CA ASP A 10 0.17 0.85 -19.94
C ASP A 10 1.06 -0.34 -19.59
N ALA A 11 1.75 -0.26 -18.46
CA ALA A 11 2.75 -1.22 -18.03
C ALA A 11 2.16 -2.24 -17.06
N ASP A 12 1.85 -1.77 -15.84
CA ASP A 12 1.37 -2.59 -14.74
C ASP A 12 -0.04 -3.13 -15.04
N ASP A 13 -0.23 -4.43 -14.81
CA ASP A 13 -1.46 -5.17 -15.08
C ASP A 13 -1.95 -5.14 -16.54
N THR A 14 -1.10 -4.63 -17.45
CA THR A 14 -1.30 -4.66 -18.91
C THR A 14 -0.23 -5.48 -19.61
N LEU A 15 1.05 -5.17 -19.38
CA LEU A 15 2.19 -5.92 -19.95
C LEU A 15 2.70 -6.99 -18.99
N TRP A 16 2.57 -6.79 -17.69
CA TRP A 16 2.96 -7.75 -16.65
C TRP A 16 2.05 -7.67 -15.43
N VAL A 17 2.02 -8.76 -14.66
CA VAL A 17 1.26 -8.85 -13.41
C VAL A 17 1.91 -7.97 -12.35
N ASN A 18 1.12 -7.12 -11.69
CA ASN A 18 1.60 -6.19 -10.67
C ASN A 18 0.70 -6.18 -9.42
N GLU A 19 -0.61 -6.03 -9.54
CA GLU A 19 -1.55 -5.92 -8.40
C GLU A 19 -1.43 -7.05 -7.36
N PRO A 20 -1.24 -8.35 -7.74
CA PRO A 20 -1.11 -9.42 -6.75
C PRO A 20 0.07 -9.22 -5.79
N ILE A 21 1.13 -8.51 -6.21
CA ILE A 21 2.29 -8.19 -5.36
C ILE A 21 1.88 -7.22 -4.25
N PHE A 22 1.03 -6.23 -4.57
CA PHE A 22 0.52 -5.26 -3.60
C PHE A 22 -0.41 -5.95 -2.60
N THR A 23 -1.34 -6.76 -3.09
CA THR A 23 -2.29 -7.49 -2.26
C THR A 23 -1.60 -8.48 -1.33
N GLU A 24 -0.63 -9.27 -1.82
CA GLU A 24 0.16 -10.16 -0.96
C GLU A 24 0.97 -9.37 0.10
N THR A 25 1.48 -8.18 -0.26
CA THR A 25 2.20 -7.33 0.68
C THR A 25 1.29 -6.77 1.77
N GLN A 26 0.06 -6.37 1.44
CA GLN A 26 -0.93 -5.93 2.42
C GLN A 26 -1.32 -7.04 3.40
N GLU A 27 -1.49 -8.27 2.92
CA GLU A 27 -1.78 -9.43 3.79
C GLU A 27 -0.62 -9.72 4.76
N LYS A 28 0.63 -9.63 4.29
CA LYS A 28 1.81 -9.74 5.15
C LYS A 28 1.88 -8.62 6.18
N PHE A 29 1.59 -7.39 5.78
CA PHE A 29 1.52 -6.25 6.68
C PHE A 29 0.45 -6.44 7.75
N LYS A 30 -0.74 -6.95 7.37
CA LYS A 30 -1.83 -7.30 8.29
C LYS A 30 -1.41 -8.32 9.33
N ALA A 31 -0.66 -9.34 8.94
CA ALA A 31 -0.10 -10.32 9.87
C ALA A 31 0.88 -9.68 10.87
N ILE A 32 1.72 -8.74 10.42
CA ILE A 32 2.69 -8.01 11.26
C ILE A 32 1.98 -7.13 12.30
N VAL A 33 1.00 -6.33 11.88
CA VAL A 33 0.31 -5.39 12.78
C VAL A 33 -0.85 -6.01 13.55
N GLY A 34 -1.24 -7.24 13.21
CA GLY A 34 -2.36 -7.97 13.80
C GLY A 34 -2.45 -7.92 15.33
N PRO A 35 -1.35 -8.14 16.08
CA PRO A 35 -1.37 -8.05 17.55
C PRO A 35 -1.74 -6.67 18.12
N TYR A 36 -1.65 -5.61 17.31
CA TYR A 36 -1.95 -4.24 17.69
C TYR A 36 -3.36 -3.79 17.27
N LEU A 37 -4.07 -4.58 16.45
CA LEU A 37 -5.41 -4.28 16.02
C LEU A 37 -6.44 -4.57 17.11
N HIS A 38 -7.41 -3.67 17.28
CA HIS A 38 -8.55 -3.91 18.15
C HIS A 38 -9.57 -4.82 17.44
N PRO A 39 -10.16 -5.83 18.11
CA PRO A 39 -11.18 -6.71 17.51
C PRO A 39 -12.40 -5.95 16.97
N ASP A 40 -12.74 -4.82 17.60
CA ASP A 40 -13.85 -3.95 17.22
C ASP A 40 -13.37 -2.69 16.46
N GLY A 41 -12.11 -2.69 16.02
CA GLY A 41 -11.44 -1.56 15.38
C GLY A 41 -11.86 -1.35 13.92
N LYS A 42 -11.48 -0.19 13.36
CA LYS A 42 -11.59 0.07 11.91
C LYS A 42 -10.79 -0.98 11.13
N ASP A 43 -11.24 -1.26 9.90
CA ASP A 43 -10.51 -2.13 9.00
C ASP A 43 -9.09 -1.59 8.75
N LEU A 44 -8.09 -2.46 8.83
CA LEU A 44 -6.69 -2.08 8.59
C LEU A 44 -6.53 -1.47 7.19
N GLU A 45 -7.24 -2.04 6.22
CA GLU A 45 -7.21 -1.61 4.82
C GLU A 45 -7.69 -0.15 4.69
N ASP A 46 -8.76 0.22 5.40
CA ASP A 46 -9.24 1.60 5.45
C ASP A 46 -8.22 2.55 6.08
N ILE A 47 -7.58 2.15 7.18
CA ILE A 47 -6.58 2.98 7.85
C ILE A 47 -5.38 3.21 6.92
N LEU A 48 -4.85 2.15 6.33
CA LEU A 48 -3.72 2.21 5.40
C LEU A 48 -4.06 3.07 4.18
N TYR A 49 -5.24 2.88 3.59
CA TYR A 49 -5.71 3.68 2.45
C TYR A 49 -5.79 5.18 2.80
N GLN A 50 -6.30 5.52 3.99
CA GLN A 50 -6.32 6.92 4.43
C GLN A 50 -4.91 7.49 4.64
N THR A 51 -3.96 6.69 5.12
CA THR A 51 -2.55 7.12 5.23
C THR A 51 -1.93 7.37 3.86
N GLU A 52 -2.14 6.46 2.91
CA GLU A 52 -1.68 6.61 1.53
C GLU A 52 -2.26 7.88 0.87
N LEU A 53 -3.56 8.14 1.04
CA LEU A 53 -4.19 9.36 0.53
C LEU A 53 -3.57 10.64 1.10
N ARG A 54 -3.28 10.67 2.41
CA ARG A 54 -2.60 11.83 3.04
C ARG A 54 -1.19 12.02 2.47
N ASN A 55 -0.49 10.93 2.19
CA ASN A 55 0.89 10.92 1.72
C ASN A 55 1.05 11.06 0.20
N LEU A 56 -0.02 10.90 -0.57
CA LEU A 56 0.00 10.99 -2.02
C LEU A 56 0.59 12.32 -2.51
N ARG A 57 0.30 13.43 -1.80
CA ARG A 57 0.85 14.75 -2.12
C ARG A 57 2.37 14.87 -1.97
N LEU A 58 2.97 13.99 -1.15
CA LEU A 58 4.42 14.00 -0.85
C LEU A 58 5.18 13.00 -1.71
N PHE A 59 4.63 11.78 -1.87
CA PHE A 59 5.34 10.66 -2.48
C PHE A 59 4.85 10.30 -3.88
N GLY A 60 3.66 10.75 -4.28
CA GLY A 60 3.00 10.27 -5.49
C GLY A 60 2.66 8.78 -5.41
N TYR A 61 2.41 8.18 -6.57
CA TYR A 61 2.11 6.75 -6.69
C TYR A 61 3.38 5.90 -6.71
N GLY A 62 3.24 4.63 -6.31
CA GLY A 62 4.26 3.60 -6.46
C GLY A 62 4.79 3.03 -5.15
N ILE A 63 5.58 1.97 -5.29
CA ILE A 63 5.92 1.07 -4.18
C ILE A 63 6.64 1.76 -3.00
N LYS A 64 7.45 2.78 -3.25
CA LYS A 64 8.16 3.50 -2.18
C LYS A 64 7.22 4.30 -1.29
N GLY A 65 6.27 5.03 -1.88
CA GLY A 65 5.26 5.78 -1.14
C GLY A 65 4.34 4.85 -0.36
N PHE A 66 4.00 3.71 -0.97
CA PHE A 66 3.25 2.64 -0.34
C PHE A 66 3.98 2.07 0.90
N THR A 67 5.26 1.69 0.77
CA THR A 67 6.06 1.19 1.89
C THR A 67 6.18 2.19 3.04
N LEU A 68 6.43 3.47 2.74
CA LEU A 68 6.50 4.50 3.77
C LEU A 68 5.16 4.69 4.49
N SER A 69 4.04 4.61 3.77
CA SER A 69 2.70 4.70 4.34
C SER A 69 2.34 3.49 5.22
N MET A 70 2.82 2.29 4.88
CA MET A 70 2.70 1.11 5.76
C MET A 70 3.50 1.29 7.06
N ILE A 71 4.73 1.81 6.98
CA ILE A 71 5.56 2.07 8.17
C ILE A 71 4.86 3.09 9.09
N GLU A 72 4.38 4.20 8.55
CA GLU A 72 3.63 5.22 9.30
C GLU A 72 2.38 4.61 9.95
N THR A 73 1.59 3.88 9.17
CA THR A 73 0.37 3.21 9.65
C THR A 73 0.68 2.21 10.78
N GLY A 74 1.74 1.42 10.66
CA GLY A 74 2.15 0.47 11.70
C GLY A 74 2.58 1.16 13.00
N ILE A 75 3.28 2.30 12.91
CA ILE A 75 3.64 3.13 14.06
C ILE A 75 2.38 3.70 14.73
N GLU A 76 1.43 4.23 13.94
CA GLU A 76 0.18 4.78 14.46
C GLU A 76 -0.68 3.72 15.18
N ILE A 77 -0.91 2.57 14.53
CA ILE A 77 -1.73 1.47 15.07
C ILE A 77 -1.11 0.89 16.34
N SER A 78 0.21 0.66 16.34
CA SER A 78 0.91 0.16 17.52
C SER A 78 1.06 1.19 18.64
N ARG A 79 0.69 2.46 18.40
CA ARG A 79 0.93 3.60 19.29
C ARG A 79 2.41 3.73 19.66
N GLY A 80 3.28 3.51 18.68
CA GLY A 80 4.73 3.56 18.83
C GLY A 80 5.34 2.38 19.61
N LYS A 81 4.58 1.29 19.83
CA LYS A 81 5.10 0.07 20.47
C LYS A 81 5.84 -0.85 19.50
N MET A 82 5.54 -0.74 18.21
CA MET A 82 6.21 -1.53 17.19
C MET A 82 7.68 -1.10 17.07
N THR A 83 8.56 -2.08 16.97
CA THR A 83 10.00 -1.90 16.79
C THR A 83 10.43 -2.31 15.38
N ALA A 84 11.74 -2.33 15.12
CA ALA A 84 12.28 -2.77 13.84
C ALA A 84 12.40 -4.31 13.70
N THR A 85 12.02 -5.06 14.74
CA THR A 85 12.19 -6.52 14.79
C THR A 85 10.91 -7.33 14.61
N GLU A 86 9.77 -6.65 14.54
CA GLU A 86 8.54 -7.23 14.00
C GLU A 86 8.73 -7.72 12.56
#